data_AF-C4FE95-F1
#
_entry.id   AF-C4FE95-F1
#
_cell.length_a   1.000
_cell.length_b   1.000
_cell.length_c   1.000
_cell.angle_alpha   90.00
_cell.angle_beta   90.00
_cell.angle_gamma   90.00
#
_symmetry.space_group_name_H-M   'P 1'
#
loop_
_entity.id
_entity.type
_entity.pdbx_description
1 polymer ?
#
loop_
_entity_poly.entity_id
_entity_poly.type
_entity_poly.pdbx_seq_one_letter_code
_entity_poly.pdbx_strand_id
1 'polypeptide(L)' 'MVSHTEVHITASGGDYFASGEYFDPRVCCDAHERAMIDALRSYLRPQAAPACLMARLKATLDRCCEEEDR' A
#
# COMPACT_ATOMS: atom_id res chain seq x y z
N MET A 1 -15.51 12.77 16.28
CA MET A 1 -14.18 12.35 16.77
C MET A 1 -13.58 11.45 15.69
N VAL A 2 -12.65 11.96 14.89
CA VAL A 2 -11.94 11.13 13.89
C VAL A 2 -10.71 10.57 14.60
N SER A 3 -10.64 9.25 14.77
CA SER A 3 -9.44 8.63 15.32
C SER A 3 -8.39 8.59 14.22
N HIS A 4 -7.27 9.28 14.41
CA HIS A 4 -6.12 9.17 13.54
C HIS A 4 -5.53 7.76 13.72
N THR A 5 -5.73 6.88 12.74
CA THR A 5 -4.97 5.63 12.65
C THR A 5 -3.69 5.93 11.90
N GLU A 6 -2.61 6.17 12.66
CA GLU A 6 -1.28 6.36 12.10
C GLU A 6 -0.65 4.99 11.82
N VAL A 7 -0.37 4.70 10.55
CA VAL A 7 0.30 3.47 10.14
C VAL A 7 1.75 3.83 9.80
N HIS A 8 2.65 3.52 10.74
CA HIS A 8 4.09 3.64 10.51
C HIS A 8 4.58 2.43 9.70
N ILE A 9 4.79 2.62 8.39
CA ILE A 9 5.53 1.64 7.59
C ILE A 9 7.01 1.89 7.86
N THR A 10 7.55 1.25 8.88
CA THR A 10 9.00 1.17 9.03
C THR A 10 9.52 0.30 7.90
N ALA A 11 10.19 0.90 6.92
CA ALA A 11 10.99 0.14 5.98
C ALA A 11 12.13 -0.50 6.75
N SER A 12 11.89 -1.68 7.33
CA SER A 12 12.92 -2.55 7.87
C SER A 12 13.71 -3.12 6.69
N GLY A 13 14.54 -2.28 6.08
CA GLY A 13 15.23 -2.59 4.84
C GLY A 13 16.26 -1.52 4.46
N GLY A 14 16.92 -0.93 5.46
CA GLY A 14 18.21 -0.29 5.24
C GLY A 14 19.26 -1.38 4.98
N ASP A 15 20.06 -1.18 3.94
CA ASP A 15 21.28 -1.92 3.56
C ASP A 15 21.22 -3.35 2.99
N TYR A 16 20.16 -4.14 3.13
CA TYR A 16 20.14 -5.49 2.51
C TYR A 16 19.92 -5.50 0.98
N PHE A 17 19.61 -4.35 0.37
CA PHE A 17 19.44 -4.23 -1.08
C PHE A 17 20.77 -3.95 -1.83
N ALA A 18 21.89 -3.81 -1.12
CA ALA A 18 23.18 -3.50 -1.74
C ALA A 18 23.79 -4.67 -2.54
N SER A 19 23.27 -5.89 -2.41
CA SER A 19 23.84 -7.11 -3.05
C SER A 19 23.07 -7.61 -4.28
N GLY A 20 22.14 -6.85 -4.87
CA GLY A 20 21.52 -7.20 -6.16
C GLY A 20 20.69 -8.50 -6.19
N GLU A 21 20.61 -9.25 -5.09
CA GLU A 21 19.78 -10.44 -4.98
C GLU A 21 18.35 -10.02 -4.63
N TYR A 22 17.54 -9.84 -5.68
CA TYR A 22 16.10 -9.65 -5.52
C TYR A 22 15.47 -10.93 -4.98
N PHE A 23 14.76 -10.85 -3.87
CA PHE A 23 13.96 -11.98 -3.36
C PHE A 23 12.85 -12.31 -4.37
N ASP A 24 12.99 -13.42 -5.09
CA ASP A 24 11.96 -13.97 -5.97
C ASP A 24 11.23 -15.11 -5.25
N PRO A 25 9.97 -14.90 -4.82
CA PRO A 25 9.18 -15.95 -4.15
C PRO A 25 9.00 -17.22 -4.99
N ARG A 26 9.21 -17.15 -6.32
CA ARG A 26 9.13 -18.33 -7.19
C ARG A 26 10.32 -19.27 -7.03
N VAL A 27 11.47 -18.73 -6.63
CA VAL A 27 12.73 -19.48 -6.48
C VAL A 27 13.02 -19.78 -5.01
N CYS A 28 12.69 -18.85 -4.11
CA CYS A 28 13.07 -18.93 -2.71
C CYS A 28 12.04 -19.64 -1.80
N CYS A 29 10.78 -19.74 -2.22
CA CYS A 29 9.70 -20.22 -1.36
C CYS A 29 9.17 -21.59 -1.80
N ASP A 30 8.60 -22.34 -0.85
CA ASP A 30 7.83 -23.55 -1.15
C ASP A 30 6.37 -23.26 -1.59
N ALA A 31 5.59 -24.32 -1.85
CA ALA A 31 4.22 -24.17 -2.33
C ALA A 31 3.28 -23.50 -1.31
N HIS A 32 3.47 -23.79 -0.02
CA HIS A 32 2.63 -23.25 1.04
C HIS A 32 2.94 -21.78 1.27
N GLU A 33 4.22 -21.42 1.33
CA GLU A 33 4.68 -20.03 1.46
C GLU A 33 4.20 -19.16 0.30
N ARG A 34 4.31 -19.65 -0.94
CA ARG A 34 3.78 -18.93 -2.11
C ARG A 34 2.27 -18.68 -2.01
N ALA A 35 1.50 -19.69 -1.61
CA ALA A 35 0.06 -19.56 -1.43
C ALA A 35 -0.29 -18.52 -0.35
N MET A 36 0.47 -18.49 0.75
CA MET A 36 0.30 -17.49 1.81
C MET A 36 0.62 -16.07 1.30
N ILE A 37 1.72 -15.91 0.57
CA ILE A 37 2.11 -14.62 -0.03
C ILE A 37 1.01 -14.12 -0.98
N ASP A 38 0.45 -14.98 -1.82
CA ASP A 38 -0.59 -14.61 -2.77
C ASP A 38 -1.89 -14.21 -2.06
N ALA A 39 -2.27 -14.94 -1.01
CA ALA A 39 -3.39 -14.56 -0.14
C ALA A 39 -3.18 -13.17 0.48
N LEU A 40 -2.01 -12.93 1.07
CA LEU A 40 -1.67 -11.63 1.65
C LEU A 40 -1.65 -10.51 0.61
N ARG A 41 -1.12 -10.75 -0.58
CA ARG A 41 -1.12 -9.79 -1.69
C ARG A 41 -2.54 -9.41 -2.09
N SER A 42 -3.44 -10.38 -2.24
CA SER A 42 -4.83 -10.11 -2.57
C SER A 42 -5.54 -9.25 -1.52
N TYR A 43 -5.21 -9.46 -0.24
CA TYR A 43 -5.78 -8.70 0.87
C TYR A 43 -5.21 -7.28 0.97
N LEU A 44 -3.90 -7.14 0.85
CA LEU A 44 -3.18 -5.88 1.06
C LEU A 44 -3.13 -4.98 -0.19
N ARG A 45 -3.29 -5.56 -1.39
CA ARG A 45 -3.21 -4.86 -2.69
C ARG A 45 -4.52 -5.05 -3.45
N PRO A 46 -5.60 -4.37 -3.04
CA PRO A 46 -6.87 -4.46 -3.75
C PRO A 46 -6.71 -3.99 -5.20
N GLN A 47 -7.40 -4.66 -6.13
CA GLN A 47 -7.32 -4.33 -7.56
C GLN A 47 -7.89 -2.94 -7.88
N ALA A 48 -8.82 -2.46 -7.06
CA ALA A 48 -9.43 -1.15 -7.19
C ALA A 48 -9.42 -0.44 -5.84
N ALA A 49 -9.28 0.89 -5.89
CA ALA A 49 -9.43 1.71 -4.70
C ALA A 49 -10.85 1.60 -4.12
N PRO A 50 -11.02 1.53 -2.79
CA PRO A 50 -12.34 1.57 -2.17
C PRO A 50 -13.11 2.84 -2.53
N ALA A 51 -14.42 2.72 -2.75
CA ALA A 51 -15.27 3.87 -3.13
C ALA A 51 -15.21 5.02 -2.12
N CYS A 52 -15.10 4.72 -0.83
CA CYS A 52 -14.97 5.74 0.21
C CYS A 52 -13.67 6.54 0.11
N LEU A 53 -12.56 5.92 -0.32
CA LEU A 53 -11.30 6.62 -0.56
C LEU A 53 -11.42 7.56 -1.75
N MET A 54 -12.00 7.08 -2.86
CA MET A 54 -12.23 7.90 -4.05
C MET A 54 -13.12 9.11 -3.76
N ALA A 55 -14.20 8.92 -3.00
CA ALA A 55 -15.08 10.02 -2.59
C ALA A 55 -14.34 11.07 -1.74
N ARG A 56 -13.50 10.63 -0.79
CA ARG A 56 -12.69 11.54 0.05
C ARG A 56 -11.64 12.30 -0.76
N LEU A 57 -10.98 11.63 -1.70
CA LEU A 57 -10.01 12.26 -2.60
C LEU A 57 -10.71 13.33 -3.44
N LYS A 58 -11.84 13.00 -4.05
CA LYS A 58 -12.64 13.97 -4.82
C LYS A 58 -13.02 15.19 -3.99
N ALA A 59 -13.64 14.99 -2.82
CA ALA A 59 -14.04 16.09 -1.94
C ALA A 59 -12.86 16.95 -1.45
N THR A 60 -11.66 16.36 -1.35
CA THR A 60 -10.44 17.09 -0.98
C THR A 60 -9.95 17.94 -2.14
N LEU A 61 -9.90 17.38 -3.35
CA LEU A 61 -9.49 18.11 -4.55
C LEU A 61 -10.46 19.25 -4.87
N ASP A 62 -11.77 18.99 -4.80
CA ASP A 62 -12.81 20.01 -5.04
C ASP A 62 -12.59 21.22 -4.11
N ARG A 63 -12.35 20.99 -2.80
CA ARG A 63 -12.04 22.06 -1.83
C ARG A 63 -10.76 22.81 -2.14
N CYS A 64 -9.67 22.12 -2.51
CA CYS A 64 -8.41 22.79 -2.84
C CYS A 64 -8.55 23.71 -4.06
N CYS A 65 -9.34 23.31 -5.06
CA CYS A 65 -9.61 24.16 -6.23
C CYS A 65 -10.45 25.39 -5.86
N GLU A 66 -11.45 25.26 -4.97
CA GLU A 66 -12.24 26.39 -4.47
C GLU A 66 -11.42 27.36 -3.61
N GLU A 67 -10.39 26.88 -2.91
CA GLU A 67 -9.47 27.69 -2.11
C GLU A 67 -8.46 28.46 -2.97
N GLU A 68 -8.15 28.01 -4.19
CA GLU A 68 -7.16 28.62 -5.10
C GLU A 68 -7.76 29.75 -5.97
N ASP A 69 -9.07 29.76 -6.17
CA ASP A 69 -9.82 30.78 -6.94
C ASP A 69 -10.19 32.04 -6.10
N ARG A 70 -9.68 32.14 -4.86
CA ARG A 70 -10.06 33.14 -3.87
C ARG A 70 -8.87 33.97 -3.38
#